data_AF-A0A7J6TWK5-F1
#
_entry.id   AF-A0A7J6TWK5-F1
#
_cell.length_a   1.000
_cell.length_b   1.000
_cell.length_c   1.000
_cell.angle_alpha   90.00
_cell.angle_beta   90.00
_cell.angle_gamma   90.00
#
_symmetry.space_group_name_H-M   'P 1'
#
loop_
_entity.id
_entity.type
_entity.pdbx_description
1 polymer ?
#
loop_
_entity_poly.entity_id
_entity_poly.type
_entity_poly.pdbx_seq_one_letter_code
_entity_poly.pdbx_strand_id
1 'polypeptide(L)'
;MIDAVFIAVAQAFQETLVEAERPDMVVFNGDAYSDYSAPGICKLFRNCTEWFQTQWGRFTATVRKHQIPYAFTLGNHDHLPAGVKPDGKSVITYDSTHSEWSLSRKAPPGVSGGSVYYVPVYENSTAEGRPTGVLWMLDSEVDYCMGLKGWGCVTEDQIEW
;
A
#
# COMPACT_ATOMS: atom_id res chain seq x y z
N MET A 1 13.90 15.19 -1.92
CA MET A 1 14.89 14.11 -1.66
C MET A 1 14.38 13.43 -0.40
N ILE A 2 13.64 12.32 -0.49
CA ILE A 2 13.58 11.42 0.66
C ILE A 2 14.94 10.77 0.70
N ASP A 3 15.76 11.24 1.62
CA ASP A 3 17.14 10.81 1.77
C ASP A 3 17.20 9.32 2.09
N ALA A 4 18.26 8.64 1.65
CA ALA A 4 18.53 7.24 2.00
C ALA A 4 18.52 7.00 3.53
N VAL A 5 18.73 8.06 4.31
CA VAL A 5 18.62 8.08 5.77
C VAL A 5 17.20 7.81 6.25
N PHE A 6 16.18 8.41 5.66
CA PHE A 6 14.78 8.24 6.11
C PHE A 6 14.29 6.81 5.89
N ILE A 7 14.62 6.20 4.73
CA ILE A 7 14.21 4.83 4.47
C ILE A 7 14.95 3.84 5.39
N ALA A 8 16.22 4.10 5.71
CA ALA A 8 16.97 3.29 6.67
C ALA A 8 16.39 3.39 8.09
N VAL A 9 15.95 4.58 8.52
CA VAL A 9 15.29 4.77 9.81
C VAL A 9 13.94 4.05 9.85
N ALA A 10 13.12 4.17 8.79
CA ALA A 10 11.85 3.47 8.71
C ALA A 10 12.03 1.94 8.75
N GLN A 11 13.04 1.41 8.04
CA GLN A 11 13.38 -0.01 8.08
C GLN A 11 13.86 -0.46 9.46
N ALA A 12 14.73 0.31 10.12
CA ALA A 12 15.18 -0.01 11.47
C ALA A 12 14.03 -0.02 12.49
N PHE A 13 13.09 0.91 12.33
CA PHE A 13 11.87 0.95 13.14
C PHE A 13 10.97 -0.27 12.88
N GLN A 14 10.71 -0.60 11.62
CA GLN A 14 9.96 -1.81 11.26
C GLN A 14 10.60 -3.07 11.82
N GLU A 15 11.93 -3.20 11.71
CA GLU A 15 12.69 -4.34 12.23
C GLU A 15 12.49 -4.48 13.74
N THR A 16 12.63 -3.38 14.47
CA THR A 16 12.46 -3.35 15.94
C THR A 16 11.05 -3.78 16.34
N LEU A 17 10.02 -3.27 15.65
CA LEU A 17 8.63 -3.64 15.93
C LEU A 17 8.34 -5.10 15.62
N VAL A 18 8.78 -5.59 14.46
CA VAL A 18 8.55 -6.99 14.06
C VAL A 18 9.22 -7.96 15.03
N GLU A 19 10.45 -7.66 15.46
CA GLU A 19 11.16 -8.49 16.43
C GLU A 19 10.50 -8.47 17.83
N ALA A 20 9.97 -7.31 18.25
CA ALA A 20 9.33 -7.17 19.55
C ALA A 20 7.93 -7.81 19.60
N GLU A 21 7.08 -7.51 18.62
CA GLU A 21 5.68 -7.91 18.61
C GLU A 21 5.47 -9.32 18.02
N ARG A 22 6.38 -9.77 17.16
CA ARG A 22 6.29 -11.05 16.41
C ARG A 22 4.90 -11.23 15.78
N PRO A 23 4.47 -10.31 14.90
CA PRO A 23 3.12 -10.31 14.38
C PRO A 23 2.89 -11.45 13.37
N ASP A 24 1.69 -12.01 13.35
CA ASP A 24 1.27 -12.96 12.31
C ASP A 24 1.00 -12.29 10.95
N MET A 25 0.80 -10.96 10.95
CA MET A 25 0.56 -10.15 9.76
C MET A 25 0.90 -8.67 10.01
N VAL A 26 1.35 -7.96 8.98
CA VAL A 26 1.51 -6.49 9.00
C VAL A 26 0.51 -5.81 8.06
N VAL A 27 -0.08 -4.70 8.50
CA VAL A 27 -0.91 -3.83 7.65
C VAL A 27 -0.23 -2.50 7.46
N PHE A 28 0.04 -2.14 6.21
CA PHE A 28 0.46 -0.80 5.80
C PHE A 28 -0.76 -0.03 5.30
N ASN A 29 -1.16 1.02 6.03
CA ASN A 29 -2.42 1.73 5.82
C ASN A 29 -2.28 2.97 4.91
N GLY A 30 -1.39 2.93 3.92
CA GLY A 30 -1.12 4.03 3.01
C GLY A 30 0.17 4.79 3.29
N ASP A 31 0.36 5.83 2.48
CA ASP A 31 1.44 6.80 2.47
C ASP A 31 2.85 6.18 2.48
N ALA A 32 3.00 5.08 1.74
CA ALA A 32 4.24 4.35 1.59
C ALA A 32 5.15 4.91 0.46
N TYR A 33 4.58 5.65 -0.50
CA TYR A 33 5.32 6.40 -1.52
C TYR A 33 4.65 7.73 -1.83
N SER A 34 5.35 8.69 -2.45
CA SER A 34 4.73 10.00 -2.72
C SER A 34 5.41 10.80 -3.84
N ASP A 35 4.68 11.69 -4.51
CA ASP A 35 5.23 12.69 -5.42
C ASP A 35 6.32 13.57 -4.77
N TYR A 36 6.17 13.89 -3.48
CA TYR A 36 7.14 14.71 -2.75
C TYR A 36 8.51 14.03 -2.61
N SER A 37 8.54 12.70 -2.71
CA SER A 37 9.74 11.90 -2.58
C SER A 37 10.37 11.51 -3.91
N ALA A 38 9.58 11.47 -4.97
CA ALA A 38 10.01 11.12 -6.32
C ALA A 38 11.08 12.09 -6.86
N PRO A 39 12.21 11.59 -7.40
CA PRO A 39 13.25 12.41 -8.02
C PRO A 39 12.68 13.28 -9.15
N GLY A 40 13.05 14.57 -9.18
CA GLY A 40 12.56 15.49 -10.23
C GLY A 40 12.85 14.99 -11.65
N ILE A 41 13.97 14.28 -11.84
CA ILE A 41 14.36 13.71 -13.14
C ILE A 41 13.34 12.68 -13.66
N CYS A 42 12.80 11.82 -12.79
CA CYS A 42 11.85 10.80 -13.24
C CYS A 42 10.48 11.43 -13.56
N LYS A 43 10.12 12.51 -12.86
CA LYS A 43 8.91 13.30 -13.13
C LYS A 43 9.01 14.04 -14.45
N LEU A 44 10.18 14.58 -14.78
CA LEU A 44 10.46 15.21 -16.07
C LEU A 44 10.24 14.22 -17.24
N PHE A 45 10.65 12.97 -17.07
CA PHE A 45 10.43 11.89 -18.05
C PHE A 45 9.09 11.18 -17.91
N ARG A 46 8.23 11.61 -16.98
CA ARG A 46 6.92 10.99 -16.67
C ARG A 46 6.99 9.49 -16.37
N ASN A 47 8.13 9.02 -15.87
CA ASN A 47 8.35 7.62 -15.54
C ASN A 47 9.31 7.48 -14.35
N CYS A 48 8.73 7.13 -13.20
CA CYS A 48 9.41 6.88 -11.94
C CYS A 48 9.38 5.40 -11.55
N THR A 49 9.13 4.49 -12.50
CA THR A 49 8.97 3.05 -12.23
C THR A 49 10.17 2.44 -11.52
N GLU A 50 11.39 2.64 -12.03
CA GLU A 50 12.60 2.08 -11.42
C GLU A 50 12.86 2.62 -10.00
N TRP A 51 12.64 3.93 -9.82
CA TRP A 51 12.75 4.56 -8.51
C TRP A 51 11.73 3.95 -7.53
N PHE A 52 10.47 3.85 -7.94
CA PHE A 52 9.40 3.27 -7.14
C PHE A 52 9.75 1.83 -6.76
N GLN A 53 10.10 0.97 -7.71
CA GLN A 53 10.45 -0.43 -7.45
C GLN A 53 11.61 -0.57 -6.46
N THR A 54 12.62 0.31 -6.58
CA THR A 54 13.75 0.36 -5.64
C THR A 54 13.30 0.73 -4.23
N GLN A 55 12.45 1.76 -4.08
CA GLN A 55 11.97 2.16 -2.76
C GLN A 55 10.99 1.14 -2.17
N TRP A 56 10.09 0.59 -2.99
CA TRP A 56 9.13 -0.42 -2.58
C TRP A 56 9.82 -1.69 -2.08
N GLY A 57 10.87 -2.13 -2.78
CA GLY A 57 11.69 -3.26 -2.35
C GLY A 57 12.37 -3.03 -1.00
N ARG A 58 12.75 -1.78 -0.69
CA ARG A 58 13.30 -1.41 0.63
C ARG A 58 12.20 -1.34 1.69
N PHE A 59 11.10 -0.66 1.38
CA PHE A 59 9.95 -0.49 2.27
C PHE A 59 9.39 -1.84 2.75
N THR A 60 9.30 -2.82 1.86
CA THR A 60 8.80 -4.17 2.15
C THR A 60 9.89 -5.16 2.59
N ALA A 61 11.15 -4.72 2.73
CA ALA A 61 12.28 -5.62 2.98
C ALA A 61 12.15 -6.38 4.31
N THR A 62 11.71 -5.72 5.38
CA THR A 62 11.59 -6.33 6.71
C THR A 62 10.56 -7.44 6.72
N VAL A 63 9.33 -7.19 6.26
CA VAL A 63 8.28 -8.22 6.21
C VAL A 63 8.69 -9.40 5.32
N ARG A 64 9.39 -9.14 4.20
CA ARG A 64 9.92 -10.19 3.33
C ARG A 64 11.03 -11.00 3.99
N LYS A 65 11.94 -10.35 4.71
CA LYS A 65 13.05 -11.00 5.44
C LYS A 65 12.51 -11.95 6.51
N HIS A 66 11.49 -11.51 7.24
CA HIS A 66 10.86 -12.28 8.31
C HIS A 66 9.74 -13.21 7.83
N GLN A 67 9.45 -13.24 6.52
CA GLN A 67 8.42 -14.08 5.92
C GLN A 67 7.02 -13.85 6.52
N ILE A 68 6.72 -12.58 6.82
CA ILE A 68 5.46 -12.17 7.43
C ILE A 68 4.52 -11.69 6.32
N PRO A 69 3.31 -12.28 6.20
CA PRO A 69 2.29 -11.77 5.30
C PRO A 69 1.96 -10.30 5.59
N TYR A 70 1.74 -9.50 4.54
CA TYR A 70 1.34 -8.11 4.72
C TYR A 70 0.25 -7.69 3.74
N ALA A 71 -0.51 -6.66 4.12
CA ALA A 71 -1.48 -6.01 3.24
C ALA A 71 -1.17 -4.52 3.15
N PHE A 72 -1.32 -3.95 1.96
CA PHE A 72 -1.15 -2.52 1.70
C PHE A 72 -2.39 -1.94 1.01
N THR A 73 -2.83 -0.77 1.48
CA THR A 73 -3.82 0.07 0.79
C THR A 73 -3.18 1.42 0.47
N LEU A 74 -3.57 2.04 -0.63
CA LEU A 74 -3.16 3.38 -1.02
C LEU A 74 -3.78 4.41 -0.07
N GLY A 75 -2.94 5.34 0.36
CA GLY A 75 -3.32 6.58 1.02
C GLY A 75 -3.35 7.76 0.05
N ASN A 76 -3.74 8.92 0.57
CA ASN A 76 -3.88 10.13 -0.21
C ASN A 76 -2.55 10.71 -0.70
N HIS A 77 -1.42 10.26 -0.15
CA HIS A 77 -0.10 10.63 -0.66
C HIS A 77 0.50 9.61 -1.62
N ASP A 78 -0.09 8.43 -1.78
CA ASP A 78 0.39 7.33 -2.61
C ASP A 78 0.07 7.53 -4.09
N HIS A 79 0.46 8.67 -4.63
CA HIS A 79 0.29 8.98 -6.03
C HIS A 79 1.47 9.79 -6.57
N LEU A 80 1.62 9.74 -7.89
CA LEU A 80 2.47 10.65 -8.65
C LEU A 80 1.58 11.68 -9.36
N PRO A 81 2.17 12.76 -9.93
CA PRO A 81 1.40 13.69 -10.73
C PRO A 81 0.70 12.97 -11.89
N ALA A 82 -0.47 13.47 -12.27
CA ALA A 82 -1.27 12.88 -13.35
C ALA A 82 -0.43 12.65 -14.62
N GLY A 83 -0.49 11.43 -15.16
CA GLY A 83 0.26 11.04 -16.36
C GLY A 83 1.72 10.61 -16.12
N VAL A 84 2.19 10.59 -14.86
CA VAL A 84 3.47 9.99 -14.47
C VAL A 84 3.24 8.55 -14.02
N LYS A 85 4.09 7.62 -14.47
CA LYS A 85 4.05 6.21 -14.03
C LYS A 85 5.00 5.94 -12.86
N PRO A 86 4.69 4.98 -11.97
CA PRO A 86 3.45 4.20 -11.91
C PRO A 86 2.27 5.02 -11.34
N ASP A 87 1.05 4.69 -11.78
CA ASP A 87 -0.18 5.14 -11.09
C ASP A 87 -0.52 4.18 -9.94
N GLY A 88 -1.48 4.56 -9.08
CA GLY A 88 -1.85 3.76 -7.91
C GLY A 88 -2.24 2.32 -8.25
N LYS A 89 -3.01 2.09 -9.33
CA LYS A 89 -3.35 0.74 -9.80
C LYS A 89 -2.12 -0.07 -10.23
N SER A 90 -1.14 0.58 -10.85
CA SER A 90 0.14 -0.05 -11.23
C SER A 90 0.99 -0.37 -10.00
N VAL A 91 0.96 0.48 -8.97
CA VAL A 91 1.63 0.22 -7.68
C VAL A 91 1.06 -1.03 -7.02
N ILE A 92 -0.27 -1.12 -6.88
CA ILE A 92 -0.92 -2.29 -6.30
C ILE A 92 -0.67 -3.54 -7.13
N THR A 93 -0.66 -3.43 -8.48
CA THR A 93 -0.30 -4.55 -9.36
C THR A 93 1.11 -5.04 -9.09
N TYR A 94 2.07 -4.12 -8.93
CA TYR A 94 3.46 -4.47 -8.66
C TYR A 94 3.57 -5.14 -7.30
N ASP A 95 3.01 -4.53 -6.25
CA ASP A 95 3.02 -5.09 -4.90
C ASP A 95 2.48 -6.52 -4.85
N SER A 96 1.26 -6.72 -5.36
CA SER A 96 0.55 -8.01 -5.29
C SER A 96 1.19 -9.11 -6.14
N THR A 97 2.09 -8.79 -7.06
CA THR A 97 2.73 -9.78 -7.96
C THR A 97 4.23 -9.96 -7.70
N HIS A 98 4.87 -9.02 -6.99
CA HIS A 98 6.31 -9.03 -6.78
C HIS A 98 6.73 -9.59 -5.41
N SER A 99 5.78 -9.95 -4.55
CA SER A 99 6.03 -10.61 -3.27
C SER A 99 4.99 -11.68 -3.00
N GLU A 100 5.44 -12.90 -2.70
CA GLU A 100 4.56 -13.99 -2.23
C GLU A 100 3.94 -13.72 -0.86
N TRP A 101 4.49 -12.75 -0.12
CA TRP A 101 4.01 -12.32 1.19
C TRP A 101 2.97 -11.18 1.11
N SER A 102 2.75 -10.60 -0.08
CA SER A 102 1.70 -9.58 -0.25
C SER A 102 0.32 -10.22 -0.36
N LEU A 103 -0.59 -9.75 0.49
CA LEU A 103 -2.02 -10.04 0.45
C LEU A 103 -2.81 -8.92 -0.24
N SER A 104 -2.12 -7.89 -0.75
CA SER A 104 -2.74 -6.72 -1.36
C SER A 104 -3.52 -7.08 -2.61
N ARG A 105 -4.66 -6.40 -2.81
CA ARG A 105 -5.51 -6.61 -3.99
C ARG A 105 -5.95 -5.27 -4.57
N LYS A 106 -6.23 -5.31 -5.86
CA LYS A 106 -6.82 -4.19 -6.58
C LYS A 106 -8.26 -3.98 -6.14
N ALA A 107 -8.70 -2.73 -6.22
CA ALA A 107 -10.12 -2.40 -6.22
C ALA A 107 -10.88 -3.24 -7.28
N PRO A 108 -12.07 -3.77 -6.95
CA PRO A 108 -12.96 -4.44 -7.90
C PRO A 108 -13.31 -3.54 -9.10
N PRO A 109 -13.67 -4.12 -10.26
CA PRO A 109 -14.17 -3.33 -11.38
C PRO A 109 -15.39 -2.49 -10.98
N GLY A 110 -15.34 -1.19 -11.26
CA GLY A 110 -16.43 -0.25 -10.98
C GLY A 110 -16.36 0.42 -9.60
N VAL A 111 -15.44 0.01 -8.73
CA VAL A 111 -15.17 0.67 -7.45
C VAL A 111 -14.02 1.68 -7.63
N SER A 112 -14.16 2.84 -7.01
CA SER A 112 -13.16 3.92 -6.94
C SER A 112 -11.88 3.44 -6.24
N GLY A 113 -10.78 4.15 -6.46
CA GLY A 113 -9.47 3.82 -5.92
C GLY A 113 -8.68 2.78 -6.71
N GLY A 114 -7.47 2.53 -6.22
CA GLY A 114 -6.57 1.48 -6.70
C GLY A 114 -6.55 0.24 -5.81
N SER A 115 -6.84 0.37 -4.51
CA SER A 115 -6.77 -0.71 -3.52
C SER A 115 -7.96 -0.72 -2.56
N VAL A 116 -9.05 -1.35 -3.00
CA VAL A 116 -10.23 -1.56 -2.17
C VAL A 116 -10.46 -3.05 -2.09
N TYR A 117 -10.29 -3.64 -0.91
CA TYR A 117 -10.40 -5.08 -0.73
C TYR A 117 -10.59 -5.46 0.73
N TYR A 118 -10.76 -6.74 1.01
CA TYR A 118 -10.77 -7.27 2.36
C TYR A 118 -9.78 -8.42 2.53
N VAL A 119 -9.28 -8.58 3.76
CA VAL A 119 -8.46 -9.72 4.18
C VAL A 119 -9.24 -10.51 5.24
N PRO A 120 -9.68 -11.74 4.94
CA PRO A 120 -10.34 -12.58 5.93
C PRO A 120 -9.31 -13.16 6.91
N VAL A 121 -9.63 -13.12 8.20
CA VAL A 121 -8.83 -13.69 9.28
C VAL A 121 -9.51 -14.97 9.77
N TYR A 122 -8.73 -16.03 9.94
CA TYR A 122 -9.21 -17.35 10.38
C TYR A 122 -8.50 -17.74 11.67
N GLU A 123 -9.23 -18.35 12.61
CA GLU A 123 -8.67 -18.87 13.86
C GLU A 123 -7.81 -20.13 13.65
N ASN A 124 -8.13 -20.94 12.64
CA ASN A 124 -7.35 -22.13 12.30
C ASN A 124 -7.39 -22.39 10.79
N SER A 125 -6.26 -22.77 10.19
CA SER A 125 -6.13 -23.01 8.74
C SER A 125 -6.94 -24.20 8.22
N THR A 126 -7.51 -24.99 9.14
CA THR A 126 -8.26 -26.22 8.89
C THR A 126 -9.77 -26.09 9.17
N ALA A 127 -10.24 -24.96 9.71
CA ALA A 127 -11.66 -24.77 9.97
C ALA A 127 -12.39 -24.49 8.64
N GLU A 128 -13.43 -25.27 8.37
CA GLU A 128 -14.25 -25.29 7.16
C GLU A 128 -14.87 -23.92 6.79
N GLY A 129 -14.06 -23.01 6.27
CA GLY A 129 -14.46 -21.96 5.34
C GLY A 129 -15.09 -20.68 5.90
N ARG A 130 -15.14 -20.44 7.22
CA ARG A 130 -15.70 -19.19 7.77
C ARG A 130 -14.66 -18.30 8.45
N PRO A 131 -14.46 -17.05 7.99
CA PRO A 131 -13.60 -16.09 8.68
C PRO A 131 -14.13 -15.77 10.09
N THR A 132 -13.22 -15.62 11.06
CA THR A 132 -13.52 -15.12 12.40
C THR A 132 -13.43 -13.61 12.50
N GLY A 133 -12.75 -12.97 11.54
CA GLY A 133 -12.68 -11.52 11.37
C GLY A 133 -12.43 -11.14 9.92
N VAL A 134 -12.64 -9.86 9.60
CA VAL A 134 -12.36 -9.30 8.29
C VAL A 134 -11.70 -7.94 8.48
N LEU A 135 -10.55 -7.74 7.83
CA LEU A 135 -9.91 -6.43 7.72
C LEU A 135 -10.36 -5.80 6.40
N TRP A 136 -10.97 -4.62 6.49
CA TRP A 136 -11.36 -3.83 5.32
C TRP A 136 -10.26 -2.84 4.97
N MET A 137 -9.81 -2.90 3.73
CA MET A 137 -8.73 -2.11 3.18
C MET A 137 -9.36 -1.11 2.22
N LEU A 138 -9.37 0.16 2.61
CA LEU A 138 -10.04 1.23 1.90
C LEU A 138 -9.03 2.24 1.40
N ASP A 139 -9.25 2.75 0.20
CA ASP A 139 -8.38 3.70 -0.48
C ASP A 139 -8.88 5.11 -0.19
N SER A 140 -8.06 5.93 0.46
CA SER A 140 -8.49 7.28 0.80
C SER A 140 -8.52 8.22 -0.39
N GLU A 141 -8.08 7.81 -1.58
CA GLU A 141 -7.99 8.65 -2.78
C GLU A 141 -7.17 9.94 -2.56
N VAL A 142 -6.98 10.74 -3.60
CA VAL A 142 -5.99 11.84 -3.58
C VAL A 142 -6.52 13.13 -2.97
N ASP A 143 -7.56 13.71 -3.59
CA ASP A 143 -8.07 15.04 -3.26
C ASP A 143 -9.59 15.04 -3.44
N TYR A 144 -10.27 15.84 -2.61
CA TYR A 144 -11.67 16.26 -2.78
C TYR A 144 -12.67 15.14 -3.08
N CYS A 145 -13.58 14.93 -2.14
CA CYS A 145 -14.67 13.98 -2.35
C CYS A 145 -15.99 14.57 -1.89
N MET A 146 -17.09 14.10 -2.50
CA MET A 146 -18.45 14.47 -2.11
C MET A 146 -18.67 16.01 -2.03
N GLY A 147 -17.98 16.78 -2.87
CA GLY A 147 -18.05 18.25 -2.88
C GLY A 147 -17.35 18.96 -1.72
N LEU A 148 -16.62 18.23 -0.86
CA LEU A 148 -15.86 18.77 0.27
C LEU A 148 -14.39 18.96 -0.08
N LYS A 149 -13.81 20.06 0.41
CA LYS A 149 -12.37 20.30 0.31
C LYS A 149 -11.62 19.50 1.38
N GLY A 150 -10.61 18.73 0.96
CA GLY A 150 -9.82 17.86 1.84
C GLY A 150 -8.83 17.00 1.05
N TRP A 151 -8.00 16.27 1.78
CA TRP A 151 -6.95 15.39 1.26
C TRP A 151 -7.44 13.95 1.23
N GLY A 152 -8.26 13.64 0.22
CA GLY A 152 -8.89 12.33 0.05
C GLY A 152 -10.10 12.07 0.96
N CYS A 153 -10.87 11.05 0.61
CA CYS A 153 -11.70 10.29 1.53
C CYS A 153 -12.09 8.93 0.92
N VAL A 154 -12.62 8.04 1.76
CA VAL A 154 -13.31 6.84 1.27
C VAL A 154 -14.63 7.24 0.63
N THR A 155 -14.85 6.84 -0.61
CA THR A 155 -16.05 7.17 -1.39
C THR A 155 -17.21 6.22 -1.10
N GLU A 156 -18.45 6.66 -1.38
CA GLU A 156 -19.66 5.87 -1.09
C GLU A 156 -19.63 4.49 -1.76
N ASP A 157 -19.17 4.40 -3.00
CA ASP A 157 -19.06 3.15 -3.75
C ASP A 157 -18.03 2.16 -3.17
N GLN A 158 -17.04 2.64 -2.40
CA GLN A 158 -16.15 1.75 -1.64
C GLN A 158 -16.81 1.18 -0.40
N ILE A 159 -17.71 1.94 0.23
CA ILE A 159 -18.46 1.50 1.43
C ILE A 159 -19.60 0.55 1.04
N GLU A 160 -20.23 0.76 -0.10
CA GLU A 160 -21.33 -0.05 -0.61
C GLU A 160 -20.89 -1.42 -1.18
N TRP A 161 -19.62 -1.54 -1.57
CA TRP A 161 -19.03 -2.76 -2.11
C TRP A 161 -18.92 -3.89 -1.06
#